data_AF-A0A3D5M7K4-F1
#
_entry.id   AF-A0A3D5M7K4-F1
#
_cell.length_a   1.000
_cell.length_b   1.000
_cell.length_c   1.000
_cell.angle_alpha   90.00
_cell.angle_beta   90.00
_cell.angle_gamma   90.00
#
_symmetry.space_group_name_H-M   'P 1'
#
loop_
_entity.id
_entity.type
_entity.pdbx_description
1 polymer ?
#
loop_
_entity_poly.entity_id
_entity_poly.type
_entity_poly.pdbx_seq_one_letter_code
_entity_poly.pdbx_strand_id
1 'polypeptide(L)'
;MKRHPVNEHLLQSLRWALPLLILVTICGQGCQTSSLIVSDGGGTWPGLLNPDAAIRTQTIHLIQQTGNREYVPLLFPVLTDEDRWVRYNARAVILILSGSHAETAPPFEYLGSRKERIESQLQHVDWWQSLFPGSTS
;
A
#
# COMPACT_ATOMS: atom_id res chain seq x y z
N MET A 1 60.71 -1.71 -46.37
CA MET A 1 59.34 -1.29 -46.75
C MET A 1 58.64 -2.46 -47.45
N LYS A 2 57.60 -3.02 -46.81
CA LYS A 2 56.50 -3.81 -47.40
C LYS A 2 55.59 -4.22 -46.23
N ARG A 3 54.51 -3.47 -46.01
CA ARG A 3 53.48 -3.83 -45.02
C ARG A 3 52.58 -4.85 -45.71
N HIS A 4 52.41 -6.03 -45.13
CA HIS A 4 51.40 -6.97 -45.62
C HIS A 4 50.01 -6.44 -45.18
N PRO A 5 49.03 -6.36 -46.09
CA PRO A 5 47.70 -5.89 -45.75
C PRO A 5 47.00 -6.89 -44.82
N VAL A 6 46.36 -6.37 -43.77
CA VAL A 6 45.42 -7.15 -42.96
C VAL A 6 44.21 -7.45 -43.85
N ASN A 7 43.81 -8.71 -43.97
CA ASN A 7 42.67 -9.11 -44.79
C ASN A 7 41.35 -8.64 -44.15
N GLU A 8 40.87 -7.45 -44.55
CA GLU A 8 39.63 -6.84 -44.06
C GLU A 8 38.36 -7.66 -44.37
N HIS A 9 38.46 -8.69 -45.21
CA HIS A 9 37.37 -9.62 -45.52
C HIS A 9 36.92 -10.49 -44.33
N LEU A 10 37.74 -10.69 -43.29
CA LEU A 10 37.33 -11.41 -42.08
C LEU A 10 36.46 -10.58 -41.13
N LEU A 11 36.33 -9.26 -41.34
CA LEU A 11 35.51 -8.36 -40.53
C LEU A 11 34.15 -8.03 -41.17
N GLN A 12 33.87 -8.52 -42.39
CA GLN A 12 32.61 -8.24 -43.10
C GLN A 12 31.59 -9.39 -43.02
N SER A 13 31.97 -10.58 -42.56
CA SER A 13 31.09 -11.74 -42.41
C SER A 13 30.24 -11.74 -41.11
N LEU A 14 30.53 -10.86 -40.15
CA LEU A 14 29.78 -10.72 -38.89
C LEU A 14 28.71 -9.60 -38.89
N ARG A 15 28.20 -9.19 -40.06
CA ARG A 15 27.23 -8.08 -40.19
C ARG A 15 25.79 -8.47 -40.53
N TRP A 16 25.48 -9.77 -40.62
CA TRP A 16 24.14 -10.26 -41.00
C TRP A 16 23.63 -11.43 -40.13
N ALA A 17 24.10 -11.52 -38.89
CA ALA A 17 23.59 -12.50 -37.92
C ALA A 17 22.50 -11.86 -37.02
N LEU A 18 21.23 -12.12 -37.39
CA LEU A 18 20.00 -12.01 -36.58
C LEU A 18 19.67 -10.65 -35.90
N PRO A 19 18.85 -9.80 -36.54
CA PRO A 19 17.97 -8.88 -35.82
C PRO A 19 16.80 -9.66 -35.21
N LEU A 20 17.03 -10.40 -34.12
CA LEU A 20 16.00 -11.23 -33.47
C LEU A 20 16.26 -11.46 -31.98
N LEU A 21 16.39 -10.36 -31.22
CA LEU A 21 16.39 -10.37 -29.76
C LEU A 21 15.77 -9.07 -29.19
N ILE A 22 14.61 -8.71 -29.74
CA ILE A 22 13.62 -7.85 -29.10
C ILE A 22 12.44 -8.76 -28.73
N LEU A 23 11.87 -8.55 -27.54
CA LEU A 23 10.92 -9.41 -26.79
C LEU A 23 11.59 -10.48 -25.92
N VAL A 24 11.08 -10.62 -24.69
CA VAL A 24 11.58 -11.47 -23.58
C VAL A 24 12.93 -10.96 -23.02
N THR A 25 13.03 -10.24 -21.89
CA THR A 25 12.15 -10.12 -20.71
C THR A 25 12.11 -8.69 -20.11
N ILE A 26 11.02 -7.96 -20.34
CA ILE A 26 10.62 -6.84 -19.44
C ILE A 26 9.76 -7.45 -18.32
N CYS A 27 10.41 -8.15 -17.39
CA CYS A 27 9.78 -8.76 -16.20
C CYS A 27 10.81 -8.86 -15.07
N GLY A 28 11.19 -7.71 -14.52
CA GLY A 28 12.21 -7.60 -13.45
C GLY A 28 12.38 -6.20 -12.86
N GLN A 29 11.69 -5.19 -13.39
CA GLN A 29 11.58 -3.84 -12.85
C GLN A 29 10.10 -3.55 -12.61
N GLY A 30 9.50 -4.26 -11.64
CA GLY A 30 8.04 -4.41 -11.54
C GLY A 30 7.45 -4.57 -10.14
N CYS A 31 8.26 -4.42 -9.08
CA CYS A 31 7.77 -4.28 -7.70
C CYS A 31 8.33 -2.99 -7.05
N GLN A 32 8.38 -1.90 -7.81
CA GLN A 32 8.32 -0.55 -7.23
C GLN A 32 6.84 -0.17 -7.04
N THR A 33 6.12 -0.94 -6.22
CA THR A 33 4.80 -0.52 -5.75
C THR A 33 5.00 0.46 -4.61
N SER A 34 5.08 1.73 -5.01
CA SER A 34 4.72 2.93 -4.25
C SER A 34 4.98 2.92 -2.75
N SER A 35 5.91 3.79 -2.34
CA SER A 35 5.99 4.32 -0.97
C SER A 35 4.67 4.97 -0.56
N LEU A 36 3.71 4.19 -0.05
CA LEU A 36 2.64 4.67 0.82
C LEU A 36 3.24 4.93 2.21
N ILE A 37 4.15 5.90 2.25
CA ILE A 37 4.60 6.52 3.49
C ILE A 37 3.61 7.64 3.77
N VAL A 38 2.72 7.40 4.72
CA VAL A 38 2.01 8.44 5.46
C VAL A 38 2.64 8.47 6.86
N SER A 39 2.92 9.68 7.36
CA SER A 39 3.89 9.95 8.43
C SER A 39 3.22 10.63 9.64
N ASP A 40 3.88 10.89 10.77
CA ASP A 40 5.23 10.44 11.19
C ASP A 40 5.26 9.90 12.64
N GLY A 41 4.08 9.56 13.18
CA GLY A 41 3.80 9.29 14.60
C GLY A 41 4.41 8.03 15.24
N GLY A 42 5.60 7.59 14.79
CA GLY A 42 6.47 6.72 15.61
C GLY A 42 6.41 5.21 15.37
N GLY A 43 5.74 4.70 14.33
CA GLY A 43 5.74 3.26 14.04
C GLY A 43 5.37 2.89 12.61
N THR A 44 6.25 2.16 11.92
CA THR A 44 5.90 1.50 10.66
C THR A 44 5.13 0.22 10.95
N TRP A 45 3.97 0.06 10.32
CA TRP A 45 3.14 -1.14 10.43
C TRP A 45 3.08 -1.89 9.08
N PRO A 46 4.21 -2.46 8.59
CA PRO A 46 4.27 -3.09 7.26
C PRO A 46 3.31 -4.27 7.12
N GLY A 47 2.88 -4.87 8.23
CA GLY A 47 1.85 -5.91 8.24
C GLY A 47 0.48 -5.45 7.75
N LEU A 48 0.15 -4.15 7.78
CA LEU A 48 -1.06 -3.60 7.14
C LEU A 48 -1.02 -3.69 5.61
N LEU A 49 0.17 -3.79 5.02
CA LEU A 49 0.37 -3.92 3.57
C LEU A 49 0.65 -5.38 3.15
N ASN A 50 0.53 -6.34 4.07
CA ASN A 50 0.81 -7.73 3.78
C ASN A 50 -0.25 -8.33 2.82
N PRO A 51 0.14 -9.15 1.81
CA PRO A 51 -0.84 -9.80 0.93
C PRO A 51 -1.81 -10.73 1.67
N ASP A 52 -1.41 -11.32 2.80
CA ASP A 52 -2.29 -12.16 3.62
C ASP A 52 -3.19 -11.31 4.54
N ALA A 53 -4.51 -11.43 4.33
CA ALA A 53 -5.54 -10.78 5.14
C ALA A 53 -5.50 -11.17 6.63
N ALA A 54 -5.01 -12.38 6.96
CA ALA A 54 -4.79 -12.79 8.34
C ALA A 54 -3.66 -11.97 9.00
N ILE A 55 -2.58 -11.68 8.27
CA ILE A 55 -1.48 -10.84 8.77
C ILE A 55 -1.93 -9.37 8.87
N ARG A 56 -2.72 -8.86 7.91
CA ARG A 56 -3.33 -7.52 8.03
C ARG A 56 -4.22 -7.42 9.28
N THR A 57 -5.08 -8.40 9.50
CA THR A 57 -5.96 -8.49 10.69
C THR A 57 -5.16 -8.58 11.99
N GLN A 58 -4.13 -9.42 12.06
CA GLN A 58 -3.24 -9.51 13.22
C GLN A 58 -2.55 -8.17 13.51
N THR A 59 -2.15 -7.43 12.47
CA THR A 59 -1.51 -6.12 12.60
C THR A 59 -2.48 -5.07 13.17
N ILE A 60 -3.74 -5.09 12.75
CA ILE A 60 -4.81 -4.24 13.30
C ILE A 60 -5.00 -4.52 14.81
N HIS A 61 -4.98 -5.79 15.22
CA HIS A 61 -5.05 -6.14 16.65
C HIS A 61 -3.81 -5.73 17.44
N LEU A 62 -2.60 -5.78 16.85
CA LEU A 62 -1.40 -5.25 17.50
C LEU A 62 -1.49 -3.73 17.70
N ILE A 63 -2.00 -2.98 16.71
CA ILE A 63 -2.28 -1.53 16.83
C ILE A 63 -3.26 -1.28 17.99
N GLN A 64 -4.37 -2.02 18.06
CA GLN A 64 -5.34 -1.95 19.16
C GLN A 64 -4.67 -2.18 20.52
N GLN A 65 -3.81 -3.20 20.64
CA GLN A 65 -3.12 -3.56 21.88
C GLN A 65 -2.17 -2.47 22.39
N THR A 66 -1.64 -1.60 21.51
CA THR A 66 -0.82 -0.46 21.96
C THR A 66 -1.61 0.55 22.78
N GLY A 67 -2.93 0.65 22.57
CA GLY A 67 -3.76 1.74 23.07
C GLY A 67 -3.40 3.12 22.52
N ASN A 68 -2.39 3.24 21.64
CA ASN A 68 -1.96 4.52 21.10
C ASN A 68 -2.84 4.95 19.93
N ARG A 69 -3.62 6.01 20.17
CA ARG A 69 -4.52 6.62 19.19
C ARG A 69 -3.79 7.27 18.00
N GLU A 70 -2.49 7.56 18.12
CA GLU A 70 -1.66 8.10 17.03
C GLU A 70 -1.53 7.15 15.83
N TYR A 71 -1.81 5.85 16.02
CA TYR A 71 -1.81 4.86 14.92
C TYR A 71 -3.16 4.73 14.20
N VAL A 72 -4.25 5.31 14.72
CA VAL A 72 -5.58 5.24 14.10
C VAL A 72 -5.63 5.84 12.68
N PRO A 73 -4.95 6.95 12.35
CA PRO A 73 -4.80 7.45 10.98
C PRO A 73 -4.40 6.39 9.94
N LEU A 74 -3.54 5.44 10.33
CA LEU A 74 -3.04 4.37 9.46
C LEU A 74 -4.13 3.33 9.13
N LEU A 75 -5.23 3.30 9.89
CA LEU A 75 -6.36 2.39 9.68
C LEU A 75 -7.40 2.92 8.71
N PHE A 76 -7.42 4.22 8.38
CA PHE A 76 -8.42 4.77 7.46
C PHE A 76 -8.35 4.18 6.04
N PRO A 77 -7.18 4.03 5.39
CA PRO A 77 -7.11 3.36 4.08
C PRO A 77 -7.63 1.92 4.14
N VAL A 78 -7.44 1.25 5.28
CA VAL A 78 -7.83 -0.15 5.52
C VAL A 78 -9.35 -0.34 5.57
N LEU A 79 -10.14 0.72 5.75
CA LEU A 79 -11.59 0.70 5.55
C LEU A 79 -12.00 0.36 4.10
N THR A 80 -11.09 0.51 3.13
CA THR A 80 -11.33 0.14 1.73
C THR A 80 -10.70 -1.18 1.28
N ASP A 81 -10.08 -1.93 2.20
CA ASP A 81 -9.45 -3.23 1.94
C ASP A 81 -10.37 -4.20 1.15
N GLU A 82 -9.79 -5.13 0.41
CA GLU A 82 -10.54 -6.14 -0.34
C GLU A 82 -11.26 -7.14 0.57
N ASP A 83 -10.63 -7.53 1.68
CA ASP A 83 -11.16 -8.52 2.62
C ASP A 83 -12.12 -7.88 3.62
N ARG A 84 -13.28 -8.53 3.81
CA ARG A 84 -14.35 -7.99 4.67
C ARG A 84 -14.00 -7.99 6.16
N TRP A 85 -13.20 -8.95 6.62
CA TRP A 85 -12.79 -9.06 8.01
C TRP A 85 -11.71 -8.05 8.34
N VAL A 86 -10.79 -7.77 7.41
CA VAL A 86 -9.81 -6.68 7.54
C VAL A 86 -10.53 -5.33 7.72
N ARG A 87 -11.54 -5.03 6.88
CA ARG A 87 -12.39 -3.83 7.02
C ARG A 87 -13.16 -3.77 8.34
N TYR A 88 -13.79 -4.87 8.73
CA TYR A 88 -14.54 -4.97 9.99
C TYR A 88 -13.64 -4.66 11.19
N ASN A 89 -12.45 -5.28 11.25
CA ASN A 89 -11.51 -5.09 12.34
C ASN A 89 -10.92 -3.67 12.35
N ALA A 90 -10.57 -3.10 11.20
CA ALA A 90 -10.10 -1.72 11.11
C ALA A 90 -11.13 -0.74 11.72
N ARG A 91 -12.41 -0.85 11.31
CA ARG A 91 -13.50 -0.05 11.88
C ARG A 91 -13.70 -0.30 13.37
N ALA A 92 -13.64 -1.55 13.83
CA ALA A 92 -13.76 -1.87 15.25
C ALA A 92 -12.66 -1.21 16.09
N VAL A 93 -11.40 -1.25 15.62
CA VAL A 93 -10.26 -0.64 16.33
C VAL A 93 -10.32 0.90 16.31
N ILE A 94 -10.71 1.52 15.20
CA ILE A 94 -10.97 2.97 15.14
C ILE A 94 -11.95 3.40 16.24
N LEU A 95 -13.07 2.67 16.41
CA LEU A 95 -14.06 2.98 17.45
C LEU A 95 -13.53 2.72 18.86
N ILE A 96 -12.87 1.59 19.11
CA ILE A 96 -12.28 1.27 20.42
C ILE A 96 -11.29 2.36 20.85
N LEU A 97 -10.44 2.82 19.95
CA LEU A 97 -9.45 3.86 20.23
C LEU A 97 -10.03 5.29 20.25
N SER A 98 -11.25 5.50 19.77
CA SER A 98 -12.01 6.76 19.98
C SER A 98 -12.55 6.90 21.41
N GLY A 99 -12.65 5.80 22.17
CA GLY A 99 -13.18 5.78 23.53
C GLY A 99 -14.67 6.14 23.57
N SER A 100 -15.02 7.09 24.45
CA SER A 100 -16.39 7.58 24.67
C SER A 100 -17.00 8.37 23.49
N HIS A 101 -16.29 8.47 22.36
CA HIS A 101 -16.83 9.13 21.17
C HIS A 101 -17.44 8.11 20.18
N ALA A 102 -17.33 6.81 20.45
CA ALA A 102 -17.73 5.75 19.51
C ALA A 102 -19.21 5.83 19.10
N GLU A 103 -20.11 6.31 19.97
CA GLU A 103 -21.52 6.56 19.61
C GLU A 103 -21.74 7.68 18.59
N THR A 104 -20.77 8.57 18.39
CA THR A 104 -20.85 9.71 17.46
C THR A 104 -20.27 9.40 16.08
N ALA A 105 -19.71 8.20 15.89
CA ALA A 105 -19.04 7.83 14.65
C ALA A 105 -20.01 7.73 13.46
N PRO A 106 -19.59 8.17 12.26
CA PRO A 106 -20.41 8.03 11.06
C PRO A 106 -20.66 6.55 10.72
N PRO A 107 -21.76 6.24 10.01
CA PRO A 107 -22.08 4.88 9.62
C PRO A 107 -21.01 4.30 8.68
N PHE A 108 -20.68 3.02 8.88
CA PHE A 108 -19.79 2.26 8.00
C PHE A 108 -20.39 0.89 7.71
N GLU A 109 -20.87 0.71 6.48
CA GLU A 109 -21.31 -0.59 5.99
C GLU A 109 -20.11 -1.34 5.38
N TYR A 110 -19.49 -2.20 6.19
CA TYR A 110 -18.27 -2.92 5.81
C TYR A 110 -18.48 -3.96 4.70
N LEU A 111 -19.72 -4.39 4.45
CA LEU A 111 -20.12 -5.20 3.29
C LEU A 111 -20.56 -4.36 2.08
N GLY A 112 -20.58 -3.04 2.22
CA GLY A 112 -21.03 -2.09 1.20
C GLY A 112 -20.16 -2.05 -0.05
N SER A 113 -20.69 -1.41 -1.10
CA SER A 113 -19.98 -1.21 -2.36
C SER A 113 -18.69 -0.42 -2.13
N ARG A 114 -17.73 -0.54 -3.05
CA ARG A 114 -16.47 0.21 -2.97
C ARG A 114 -16.69 1.72 -2.89
N LYS A 115 -17.74 2.25 -3.54
CA LYS A 115 -18.09 3.67 -3.51
C LYS A 115 -18.53 4.10 -2.10
N GLU A 116 -19.45 3.36 -1.48
CA GLU A 116 -19.92 3.63 -0.12
C GLU A 116 -18.79 3.54 0.89
N ARG A 117 -17.88 2.56 0.75
CA ARG A 117 -16.73 2.41 1.64
C ARG A 117 -15.71 3.54 1.54
N ILE A 118 -15.49 4.11 0.35
CA ILE A 118 -14.64 5.30 0.17
C ILE A 118 -15.29 6.54 0.81
N GLU A 119 -16.60 6.72 0.59
CA GLU A 119 -17.37 7.81 1.19
C GLU A 119 -17.33 7.74 2.73
N SER A 120 -17.67 6.59 3.32
CA SER A 120 -17.59 6.39 4.77
C SER A 120 -16.16 6.50 5.31
N GLN A 121 -15.12 6.14 4.54
CA GLN A 121 -13.73 6.37 4.95
C GLN A 121 -13.45 7.86 5.16
N LEU A 122 -13.82 8.71 4.20
CA LEU A 122 -13.62 10.17 4.29
C LEU A 122 -14.36 10.74 5.51
N GLN A 123 -15.61 10.31 5.72
CA GLN A 123 -16.39 10.68 6.89
C GLN A 123 -15.71 10.27 8.22
N HIS A 124 -15.04 9.10 8.28
CA HIS A 124 -14.27 8.69 9.46
C HIS A 124 -13.02 9.56 9.67
N VAL A 125 -12.36 10.01 8.61
CA VAL A 125 -11.21 10.94 8.69
C VAL A 125 -11.66 12.29 9.27
N ASP A 126 -12.73 12.87 8.70
CA ASP A 126 -13.28 14.16 9.12
C ASP A 126 -13.79 14.12 10.57
N TRP A 127 -14.54 13.06 10.91
CA TRP A 127 -15.00 12.80 12.29
C TRP A 127 -13.81 12.69 13.25
N TRP A 128 -12.78 11.90 12.92
CA TRP A 128 -11.62 11.74 13.78
C TRP A 128 -10.82 13.05 13.94
N GLN A 129 -10.68 13.86 12.88
CA GLN A 129 -10.05 15.19 13.00
C GLN A 129 -10.87 16.15 13.87
N SER A 130 -12.20 16.07 13.85
CA SER A 130 -13.04 16.89 14.73
C SER A 130 -12.85 16.57 16.22
N LEU A 131 -12.52 15.31 16.54
CA LEU A 131 -12.26 14.84 17.91
C LEU A 131 -10.81 15.05 18.35
N PHE A 132 -9.86 14.82 17.43
CA PHE A 132 -8.41 14.83 17.70
C PHE A 132 -7.67 15.67 16.64
N PRO A 133 -7.78 17.02 16.70
CA PRO A 133 -7.22 17.90 15.68
C PRO A 133 -5.71 17.72 15.51
N GLY A 134 -5.26 17.66 14.25
CA GLY A 134 -3.86 17.52 13.88
C GLY A 134 -3.36 16.07 13.81
N SER A 135 -4.21 15.08 14.07
CA SER A 135 -3.79 13.66 14.10
C SER A 135 -3.64 13.00 12.72
N THR A 136 -4.11 13.61 11.62
CA THR A 136 -3.92 13.09 10.23
C THR A 136 -3.13 14.07 9.36
N SER A 137 -2.26 14.87 9.97
CA SER A 137 -1.41 15.87 9.29
C SER A 137 -0.12 15.25 8.75
#